data_AF-A0AAV7CQ30-F1
#
_entry.id   AF-A0AAV7CQ30-F1
#
_cell.length_a   1.000
_cell.length_b   1.000
_cell.length_c   1.000
_cell.angle_alpha   90.00
_cell.angle_beta   90.00
_cell.angle_gamma   90.00
#
_symmetry.space_group_name_H-M   'P 1'
#
loop_
_entity.id
_entity.type
_entity.pdbx_description
1 polymer ?
#
loop_
_entity_poly.entity_id
_entity_poly.type
_entity_poly.pdbx_seq_one_letter_code
_entity_poly.pdbx_strand_id
1 'polypeptide(L)'
;MMSRLLVHPVSVQLSCGSESVTEEARPEQRHYIKPITHDALFLFAILAGAMKVELCSFSGYKIYPGHGRRYARTDGKVFQFLNAKCESAFLSKRNPRQINWTVLYRRKHKKGQSEEIQKKRTRRAVKFQRAITGASLAEIMAKRNQKPEVRKAQREQAIRAAKEAKKAKQAAKKVVPVKGPTKAAPKQKIAKPVKMQAPRVGGKR
;
A
#
# COMPACT_ATOMS: atom_id res chain seq x y z
N MET A 1 -51.24 59.43 -7.63
CA MET A 1 -51.41 59.78 -9.06
C MET A 1 -50.01 59.96 -9.64
N MET A 2 -49.47 58.91 -10.26
CA MET A 2 -48.10 58.84 -10.77
C MET A 2 -48.19 58.56 -12.27
N SER A 3 -47.84 59.55 -13.09
CA SER A 3 -47.81 59.43 -14.55
C SER A 3 -46.54 58.71 -14.99
N ARG A 4 -46.73 57.54 -15.59
CA ARG A 4 -45.69 56.63 -16.11
C ARG A 4 -45.52 56.91 -17.61
N LEU A 5 -44.32 57.32 -18.02
CA LEU A 5 -43.93 57.48 -19.42
C LEU A 5 -43.71 56.11 -20.09
N LEU A 6 -44.24 55.97 -21.30
CA LEU A 6 -43.96 54.92 -22.30
C LEU A 6 -42.45 54.83 -22.59
N VAL A 7 -41.91 53.63 -22.83
CA VAL A 7 -41.40 53.14 -24.15
C VAL A 7 -41.08 51.63 -24.01
N HIS A 8 -41.53 50.84 -24.99
CA HIS A 8 -41.29 49.39 -25.16
C HIS A 8 -39.83 49.07 -25.54
N PRO A 9 -39.30 47.89 -25.14
CA PRO A 9 -38.25 47.23 -25.91
C PRO A 9 -38.70 45.90 -26.54
N VAL A 10 -38.24 45.78 -27.78
CA VAL A 10 -38.34 44.72 -28.78
C VAL A 10 -37.90 43.34 -28.26
N SER A 11 -38.65 42.31 -28.70
CA SER A 11 -38.34 40.89 -28.56
C SER A 11 -38.01 40.29 -29.94
N VAL A 12 -37.43 39.09 -29.94
CA VAL A 12 -37.26 38.11 -31.04
C VAL A 12 -35.83 37.88 -31.58
N GLN A 13 -35.24 36.82 -31.00
CA GLN A 13 -34.54 35.66 -31.59
C GLN A 13 -33.63 35.81 -32.83
N LEU A 14 -32.35 35.46 -32.65
CA LEU A 14 -31.46 34.95 -33.70
C LEU A 14 -31.00 33.51 -33.38
N SER A 15 -31.29 32.59 -34.31
CA SER A 15 -30.83 31.20 -34.36
C SER A 15 -29.31 31.09 -34.51
N CYS A 16 -28.68 30.17 -33.76
CA CYS A 16 -27.31 29.73 -33.95
C CYS A 16 -27.33 28.43 -34.79
N GLY A 17 -26.89 28.54 -36.05
CA GLY A 17 -26.69 27.43 -36.99
C GLY A 17 -25.27 26.87 -36.91
N SER A 18 -25.20 25.55 -37.08
CA SER A 18 -24.04 24.67 -37.03
C SER A 18 -23.12 24.76 -38.26
N GLU A 19 -21.82 24.97 -38.05
CA GLU A 19 -20.78 24.74 -39.07
C GLU A 19 -19.99 23.46 -38.74
N SER A 20 -19.93 22.57 -39.74
CA SER A 20 -19.16 21.32 -39.72
C SER A 20 -17.98 21.49 -40.68
N VAL A 21 -16.76 21.45 -40.15
CA VAL A 21 -15.53 21.52 -40.94
C VAL A 21 -15.00 20.10 -41.11
N THR A 22 -15.03 19.64 -42.35
CA THR A 22 -14.44 18.38 -42.82
C THR A 22 -12.91 18.47 -42.82
N GLU A 23 -12.28 17.54 -42.12
CA GLU A 23 -10.83 17.40 -41.94
C GLU A 23 -10.18 16.79 -43.19
N GLU A 24 -9.36 17.59 -43.89
CA GLU A 24 -8.59 17.18 -45.06
C GLU A 24 -7.23 16.60 -44.62
N ALA A 25 -6.92 15.38 -45.06
CA ALA A 25 -5.74 14.60 -44.69
C ALA A 25 -4.46 15.10 -45.38
N ARG A 26 -3.40 15.40 -44.61
CA ARG A 26 -2.04 15.68 -45.11
C ARG A 26 -1.09 14.50 -44.77
N PRO A 27 -0.30 13.96 -45.74
CA PRO A 27 0.59 12.83 -45.48
C PRO A 27 1.93 13.25 -44.85
N GLU A 28 2.31 12.64 -43.73
CA GLU A 28 3.62 12.79 -43.10
C GLU A 28 4.73 12.04 -43.87
N GLN A 29 5.75 12.78 -44.33
CA GLN A 29 7.04 12.22 -44.75
C GLN A 29 7.89 11.89 -43.51
N ARG A 30 7.93 10.62 -43.09
CA ARG A 30 8.90 10.14 -42.10
C ARG A 30 10.26 9.92 -42.74
N HIS A 31 11.18 10.84 -42.50
CA HIS A 31 12.61 10.60 -42.71
C HIS A 31 13.11 9.49 -41.78
N TYR A 32 13.61 8.42 -42.40
CA TYR A 32 14.22 7.25 -41.76
C TYR A 32 15.61 7.61 -41.24
N ILE A 33 15.72 7.99 -39.96
CA ILE A 33 16.98 8.05 -39.23
C ILE A 33 17.17 6.66 -38.59
N LYS A 34 18.15 5.89 -39.09
CA LYS A 34 18.52 4.58 -38.54
C LYS A 34 18.88 4.73 -37.05
N PRO A 35 18.27 3.97 -36.12
CA PRO A 35 18.69 3.97 -34.74
C PRO A 35 20.07 3.31 -34.66
N ILE A 36 21.07 4.09 -34.25
CA ILE A 36 22.35 3.57 -33.76
C ILE A 36 21.98 2.57 -32.67
N THR A 37 22.23 1.29 -32.92
CA THR A 37 21.90 0.20 -32.02
C THR A 37 22.53 0.47 -30.66
N HIS A 38 21.74 0.22 -29.61
CA HIS A 38 22.12 0.35 -28.20
C HIS A 38 23.44 -0.37 -27.86
N ASP A 39 23.89 -1.30 -28.72
CA ASP A 39 25.11 -2.09 -28.61
C ASP A 39 26.40 -1.27 -28.74
N ALA A 40 26.41 -0.21 -29.55
CA ALA A 40 27.60 0.63 -29.70
C ALA A 40 27.86 1.48 -28.45
N LEU A 41 26.79 1.95 -27.79
CA LEU A 41 26.88 2.66 -26.52
C LEU A 41 27.21 1.71 -25.35
N PHE A 42 26.75 0.46 -25.44
CA PHE A 42 27.03 -0.56 -24.43
C PHE A 42 28.51 -1.00 -24.44
N LEU A 43 29.13 -1.09 -25.62
CA LEU A 43 30.55 -1.39 -25.76
C LEU A 43 31.45 -0.17 -25.47
N PHE A 44 31.02 1.06 -25.77
CA PHE A 44 31.76 2.27 -25.41
C PHE A 44 31.79 2.51 -23.88
N ALA A 45 30.75 2.08 -23.16
CA ALA A 45 30.69 2.16 -21.70
C ALA A 45 31.61 1.16 -20.97
N ILE A 46 32.10 0.11 -21.65
CA ILE A 46 32.95 -0.93 -21.03
C ILE A 46 34.44 -0.50 -21.00
N LEU A 47 34.85 0.47 -21.82
CA LEU A 47 36.26 0.91 -21.96
C LEU A 47 36.57 2.29 -21.37
N ALA A 48 35.57 2.99 -20.81
CA ALA A 48 35.79 4.18 -20.00
C ALA A 48 36.03 3.76 -18.54
N GLY A 49 37.31 3.60 -18.16
CA GLY A 49 37.70 3.37 -16.77
C GLY A 49 37.16 4.47 -15.86
N ALA A 50 36.03 4.22 -15.19
CA ALA A 50 35.37 5.18 -14.34
C ALA A 50 36.26 5.50 -13.13
N MET A 51 36.89 6.67 -13.13
CA MET A 51 37.72 7.13 -12.02
C MET A 51 36.87 7.19 -10.74
N LYS A 52 37.19 6.33 -9.77
CA LYS A 52 36.45 6.22 -8.52
C LYS A 52 36.69 7.46 -7.65
N VAL A 53 35.62 8.17 -7.33
CA VAL A 53 35.63 9.28 -6.37
C VAL A 53 35.36 8.71 -4.98
N GLU A 54 36.32 8.89 -4.08
CA GLU A 54 36.17 8.48 -2.68
C GLU A 54 35.59 9.63 -1.85
N LEU A 55 35.14 9.34 -0.63
CA LEU A 55 34.66 10.36 0.31
C LEU A 55 35.62 10.52 1.48
N CYS A 56 35.87 11.75 1.89
CA CYS A 56 36.67 12.02 3.07
C CYS A 56 35.93 11.56 4.33
N SER A 57 36.59 10.73 5.15
CA SER A 57 36.01 10.16 6.36
C SER A 57 35.70 11.21 7.44
N PHE A 58 36.41 12.35 7.44
CA PHE A 58 36.18 13.43 8.42
C PHE A 58 35.15 14.44 7.92
N SER A 59 35.38 15.02 6.75
CA SER A 59 34.61 16.17 6.25
C SER A 59 33.42 15.77 5.39
N GLY A 60 33.44 14.59 4.76
CA GLY A 60 32.42 14.12 3.83
C GLY A 60 32.51 14.72 2.42
N TYR A 61 33.58 15.44 2.09
CA TYR A 61 33.83 15.94 0.74
C TYR A 61 34.35 14.85 -0.20
N LYS A 62 34.10 15.03 -1.50
CA LYS A 62 34.60 14.17 -2.57
C LYS A 62 36.11 14.30 -2.71
N ILE A 63 36.80 13.17 -2.79
CA ILE A 63 38.23 13.04 -3.06
C ILE A 63 38.38 12.52 -4.49
N TYR A 64 38.91 13.38 -5.34
CA TYR A 64 39.28 13.01 -6.71
C TYR A 64 40.62 12.25 -6.72
N PRO A 65 40.89 11.43 -7.75
CA PRO A 65 42.18 10.76 -7.86
C PRO A 65 43.35 11.75 -7.80
N GLY A 66 44.46 11.32 -7.21
CA GLY A 66 45.66 12.14 -6.99
C GLY A 66 45.58 13.12 -5.81
N HIS A 67 44.50 13.12 -5.03
CA HIS A 67 44.33 14.02 -3.90
C HIS A 67 44.29 13.28 -2.56
N GLY A 68 44.77 13.97 -1.52
CA GLY A 68 44.61 13.52 -0.14
C GLY A 68 45.55 12.38 0.25
N ARG A 69 45.24 11.74 1.38
CA ARG A 69 46.03 10.66 1.97
C ARG A 69 45.12 9.56 2.52
N ARG A 70 45.61 8.32 2.48
CA ARG A 70 44.94 7.15 3.05
C ARG A 70 45.64 6.76 4.35
N TYR A 71 44.91 6.74 5.45
CA TYR A 71 45.41 6.38 6.77
C TYR A 71 44.82 5.03 7.18
N ALA A 72 45.66 4.00 7.30
CA ALA A 72 45.27 2.70 7.82
C ALA A 72 45.59 2.66 9.33
N ARG A 73 44.57 2.39 10.14
CA ARG A 73 44.73 2.19 11.59
C ARG A 73 45.03 0.72 11.88
N THR A 74 45.69 0.45 13.01
CA THR A 74 46.01 -0.89 13.54
C THR A 74 44.82 -1.86 13.55
N ASP A 75 43.61 -1.34 13.81
CA ASP A 75 42.38 -2.15 13.87
C ASP A 75 41.87 -2.60 12.47
N GLY A 76 42.65 -2.37 11.40
CA GLY A 76 42.27 -2.66 10.01
C GLY A 76 41.34 -1.62 9.37
N LYS A 77 40.96 -0.56 10.11
CA LYS A 77 40.09 0.51 9.57
C LYS A 77 40.90 1.49 8.73
N VAL A 78 40.46 1.68 7.49
CA VAL A 78 41.10 2.59 6.53
C VAL A 78 40.29 3.86 6.39
N PHE A 79 40.91 5.01 6.65
CA PHE A 79 40.34 6.33 6.53
C PHE A 79 40.93 7.07 5.33
N GLN A 80 40.13 7.89 4.65
CA GLN A 80 40.57 8.72 3.54
C GLN A 80 40.41 10.19 3.91
N PHE A 81 41.46 10.97 3.77
CA PHE A 81 41.47 12.40 4.07
C PHE A 81 41.72 13.20 2.80
N LEU A 82 40.93 14.25 2.59
CA LEU A 82 41.08 15.13 1.43
C LEU A 82 42.37 15.96 1.50
N ASN A 83 42.75 16.41 2.70
CA ASN A 83 43.87 17.33 2.94
C ASN A 83 44.31 17.27 4.41
N ALA A 84 45.52 17.78 4.70
CA ALA A 84 46.16 17.72 6.02
C ALA A 84 45.31 18.32 7.15
N LYS A 85 44.47 19.33 6.85
CA LYS A 85 43.48 19.88 7.79
C LYS A 85 42.53 18.82 8.34
N CYS A 86 42.02 17.95 7.47
CA CYS A 86 41.11 16.87 7.85
C CYS A 86 41.84 15.79 8.65
N GLU A 87 43.07 15.46 8.23
CA GLU A 87 43.93 14.47 8.89
C GLU A 87 44.31 14.92 10.31
N SER A 88 44.84 16.14 10.47
CA SER A 88 45.20 16.71 11.76
C SER A 88 44.01 16.76 12.72
N ALA A 89 42.84 17.23 12.26
CA ALA A 89 41.65 17.26 13.11
C ALA A 89 41.19 15.85 13.55
N PHE A 90 41.35 14.84 12.69
CA PHE A 90 41.05 13.45 13.02
C PHE A 90 42.06 12.86 14.02
N LEU A 91 43.36 13.13 13.83
CA LEU A 91 44.42 12.67 14.73
C LEU A 91 44.35 13.34 16.11
N SER A 92 43.97 14.62 16.16
CA SER A 92 43.61 15.32 17.40
C SER A 92 42.27 14.87 18.01
N LYS A 93 41.65 13.82 17.46
CA LYS A 93 40.40 13.22 17.95
C LYS A 93 39.23 14.20 18.02
N ARG A 94 39.20 15.24 17.18
CA ARG A 94 38.07 16.16 17.13
C ARG A 94 36.84 15.47 16.54
N ASN A 95 35.67 15.79 17.07
CA ASN A 95 34.41 15.23 16.57
C ASN A 95 33.91 16.05 15.36
N PRO A 96 33.80 15.47 14.15
CA PRO A 96 33.33 16.20 12.97
C PRO A 96 31.91 16.77 13.14
N ARG A 97 31.08 16.18 14.01
CA ARG A 97 29.72 16.69 14.31
C ARG A 97 29.70 18.03 15.07
N GLN A 98 30.84 18.46 15.60
CA GLN A 98 31.01 19.76 16.26
C GLN A 98 31.75 20.78 15.37
N ILE A 99 32.30 20.34 14.23
CA ILE A 99 33.08 21.20 13.33
C ILE A 99 32.19 21.73 12.21
N ASN A 100 31.95 23.04 12.21
CA ASN A 100 30.90 23.72 11.45
C ASN A 100 30.93 23.49 9.92
N TRP A 101 32.12 23.37 9.35
CA TRP A 101 32.32 23.26 7.89
C TRP A 101 32.14 21.83 7.35
N THR A 102 31.99 20.82 8.22
CA THR A 102 31.84 19.43 7.76
C THR A 102 30.42 19.13 7.28
N VAL A 103 30.28 18.17 6.38
CA VAL A 103 28.98 17.67 5.91
C VAL A 103 28.18 17.05 7.06
N LEU A 104 28.86 16.38 8.00
CA LEU A 104 28.23 15.75 9.16
C LEU A 104 27.62 16.78 10.12
N TYR A 105 28.32 17.88 10.40
CA TYR A 105 27.78 18.99 11.18
C TYR A 105 26.54 19.58 10.52
N ARG A 106 26.61 19.83 9.21
CA ARG A 106 25.49 20.39 8.44
C ARG A 106 24.26 19.48 8.48
N ARG A 107 24.43 18.15 8.36
CA ARG A 107 23.32 17.17 8.51
C ARG A 107 22.71 17.18 9.90
N LYS A 108 23.53 17.23 10.97
CA LYS A 108 23.05 17.28 12.37
C LYS A 108 22.22 18.55 12.62
N HIS A 109 22.69 19.69 12.13
CA HIS A 109 22.05 20.99 12.34
C HIS A 109 21.09 21.38 11.20
N LYS A 110 20.71 20.43 10.34
CA LYS A 110 19.77 20.62 9.22
C LYS A 110 20.13 21.82 8.33
N LYS A 111 21.43 22.10 8.18
CA LYS A 111 21.92 23.19 7.32
C LYS A 111 22.01 22.73 5.88
N GLY A 112 21.03 23.09 5.07
CA GLY A 112 21.02 22.90 3.61
C GLY A 112 19.67 22.39 3.09
N GLN A 113 19.54 22.36 1.77
CA GLN A 113 18.33 21.95 1.06
C GLN A 113 18.23 20.42 1.02
N SER A 114 17.61 19.82 2.03
CA SER A 114 17.15 18.41 1.98
C SER A 114 15.96 18.16 2.92
N GLU A 115 15.17 19.21 3.19
CA GLU A 115 14.02 19.12 4.10
C GLU A 115 12.76 18.52 3.43
N GLU A 116 12.80 18.29 2.12
CA GLU A 116 11.78 17.55 1.38
C GLU A 116 12.22 16.13 0.99
N ILE A 117 12.97 15.44 1.85
CA ILE A 117 12.94 13.97 1.78
C ILE A 117 11.56 13.57 2.27
N GLN A 118 10.62 13.54 1.32
CA GLN A 118 9.24 13.11 1.45
C GLN A 118 9.19 12.03 2.52
N LYS A 119 8.52 12.32 3.65
CA LYS A 119 8.21 11.31 4.68
C LYS A 119 7.77 10.08 3.90
N LYS A 120 8.56 9.00 3.91
CA LYS A 120 8.31 7.80 3.10
C LYS A 120 6.86 7.42 3.35
N ARG A 121 5.97 7.76 2.41
CA ARG A 121 4.55 7.48 2.51
C ARG A 121 4.50 5.97 2.51
N THR A 122 4.22 5.37 3.65
CA THR A 122 4.09 3.93 3.78
C THR A 122 2.99 3.52 2.81
N ARG A 123 3.37 2.89 1.70
CA ARG A 123 2.38 2.36 0.74
C ARG A 123 1.58 1.31 1.48
N ARG A 124 0.32 1.61 1.83
CA ARG A 124 -0.64 0.61 2.30
C ARG A 124 -1.29 -0.02 1.07
N ALA A 125 -0.73 -1.13 0.62
CA ALA A 125 -1.37 -1.94 -0.41
C ALA A 125 -2.46 -2.80 0.24
N VAL A 126 -3.73 -2.48 -0.04
CA VAL A 126 -4.86 -3.35 0.32
C VAL A 126 -5.27 -4.12 -0.93
N LYS A 127 -5.23 -5.46 -0.85
CA LYS A 127 -5.53 -6.36 -1.97
C LYS A 127 -6.75 -7.22 -1.59
N PHE A 128 -7.77 -7.24 -2.44
CA PHE A 128 -8.96 -8.10 -2.36
C PHE A 128 -9.52 -8.26 -3.80
N GLN A 129 -10.23 -9.30 -4.22
CA GLN A 129 -10.32 -10.71 -3.81
C GLN A 129 -10.25 -11.54 -5.11
N ARG A 130 -9.66 -12.73 -5.03
CA ARG A 130 -9.51 -13.68 -6.14
C ARG A 130 -10.79 -14.51 -6.31
N ALA A 131 -11.09 -14.96 -7.52
CA ALA A 131 -12.12 -15.98 -7.76
C ALA A 131 -11.70 -17.33 -7.14
N ILE A 132 -12.67 -18.16 -6.78
CA ILE A 132 -12.45 -19.49 -6.19
C ILE A 132 -12.96 -20.53 -7.19
N THR A 133 -12.25 -21.63 -7.38
CA THR A 133 -12.72 -22.74 -8.23
C THR A 133 -14.07 -23.26 -7.73
N GLY A 134 -15.09 -23.25 -8.59
CA GLY A 134 -16.46 -23.66 -8.25
C GLY A 134 -17.46 -22.54 -7.96
N ALA A 135 -17.02 -21.28 -7.90
CA ALA A 135 -17.92 -20.12 -7.92
C ALA A 135 -17.24 -18.92 -8.60
N SER A 136 -17.86 -18.38 -9.64
CA SER A 136 -17.30 -17.23 -10.34
C SER A 136 -17.26 -15.99 -9.42
N LEU A 137 -16.33 -15.06 -9.69
CA LEU A 137 -16.22 -13.79 -8.95
C LEU A 137 -17.57 -13.04 -8.93
N ALA A 138 -18.33 -13.12 -10.02
CA ALA A 138 -19.64 -12.49 -10.19
C ALA A 138 -20.69 -13.09 -9.25
N GLU A 139 -20.75 -14.41 -9.10
CA GLU A 139 -21.68 -15.07 -8.17
C GLU A 139 -21.39 -14.72 -6.70
N ILE A 140 -20.10 -14.62 -6.35
CA ILE A 140 -19.67 -14.25 -5.00
C ILE A 140 -20.07 -12.80 -4.70
N MET A 141 -19.88 -11.88 -5.66
CA MET A 141 -20.32 -10.49 -5.52
C MET A 141 -21.85 -10.38 -5.45
N ALA A 142 -22.59 -11.13 -6.27
CA ALA A 142 -24.05 -11.13 -6.26
C ALA A 142 -24.60 -11.58 -4.90
N LYS A 143 -24.10 -12.68 -4.33
CA LYS A 143 -24.50 -13.15 -2.99
C LYS A 143 -24.09 -12.17 -1.87
N ARG A 144 -22.89 -11.56 -1.99
CA ARG A 144 -22.39 -10.58 -1.01
C ARG A 144 -23.12 -9.23 -1.07
N ASN A 145 -23.69 -8.86 -2.21
CA ASN A 145 -24.39 -7.59 -2.36
C ASN A 145 -25.92 -7.71 -2.15
N GLN A 146 -26.43 -8.91 -1.82
CA GLN A 146 -27.83 -9.07 -1.42
C GLN A 146 -28.16 -8.19 -0.20
N LYS A 147 -29.24 -7.41 -0.35
CA LYS A 147 -29.76 -6.53 0.71
C LYS A 147 -30.06 -7.33 1.98
N PRO A 148 -29.89 -6.73 3.17
CA PRO A 148 -30.09 -7.41 4.45
C PRO A 148 -31.52 -7.96 4.62
N GLU A 149 -32.51 -7.35 3.97
CA GLU A 149 -33.90 -7.81 3.98
C GLU A 149 -34.07 -9.17 3.28
N VAL A 150 -33.46 -9.34 2.11
CA VAL A 150 -33.49 -10.61 1.36
C VAL A 150 -32.81 -11.72 2.17
N ARG A 151 -31.71 -11.39 2.85
CA ARG A 151 -31.01 -12.33 3.75
C ARG A 151 -31.86 -12.72 4.95
N LYS A 152 -32.56 -11.76 5.56
CA LYS A 152 -33.45 -12.00 6.70
C LYS A 152 -34.64 -12.87 6.28
N ALA A 153 -35.26 -12.58 5.14
CA ALA A 153 -36.36 -13.38 4.58
C ALA A 153 -35.94 -14.83 4.32
N GLN A 154 -34.80 -15.06 3.65
CA GLN A 154 -34.28 -16.42 3.43
C GLN A 154 -33.95 -17.13 4.74
N ARG A 155 -33.40 -16.40 5.73
CA ARG A 155 -33.11 -16.96 7.06
C ARG A 155 -34.38 -17.35 7.79
N GLU A 156 -35.42 -16.52 7.75
CA GLU A 156 -36.70 -16.81 8.39
C GLU A 156 -37.44 -17.97 7.72
N GLN A 157 -37.42 -18.03 6.39
CA GLN A 157 -37.97 -19.15 5.63
C GLN A 157 -37.25 -20.46 5.99
N ALA A 158 -35.92 -20.46 6.06
CA ALA A 158 -35.15 -21.63 6.49
C ALA A 158 -35.46 -22.03 7.94
N ILE A 159 -35.65 -21.07 8.85
CA ILE A 159 -36.02 -21.35 10.25
C ILE A 159 -37.42 -21.94 10.34
N ARG A 160 -38.39 -21.42 9.55
CA ARG A 160 -39.76 -21.94 9.50
C ARG A 160 -39.78 -23.38 8.98
N ALA A 161 -39.13 -23.62 7.83
CA ALA A 161 -38.98 -24.96 7.27
C ALA A 161 -38.29 -25.93 8.24
N ALA A 162 -37.25 -25.50 8.96
CA ALA A 162 -36.58 -26.34 9.96
C ALA A 162 -37.49 -26.65 11.17
N LYS A 163 -38.30 -25.68 11.63
CA LYS A 163 -39.26 -25.90 12.72
C LYS A 163 -40.38 -26.85 12.30
N GLU A 164 -40.89 -26.73 11.08
CA GLU A 164 -41.90 -27.64 10.52
C GLU A 164 -41.35 -29.05 10.31
N ALA A 165 -40.15 -29.18 9.75
CA ALA A 165 -39.45 -30.47 9.65
C ALA A 165 -39.22 -31.10 11.03
N LYS A 166 -38.93 -30.30 12.07
CA LYS A 166 -38.80 -30.79 13.45
C LYS A 166 -40.15 -31.24 14.01
N LYS A 167 -41.23 -30.49 13.80
CA LYS A 167 -42.59 -30.86 14.22
C LYS A 167 -43.06 -32.13 13.51
N ALA A 168 -42.82 -32.27 12.21
CA ALA A 168 -43.13 -33.48 11.44
C ALA A 168 -42.33 -34.69 11.96
N LYS A 169 -41.03 -34.52 12.23
CA LYS A 169 -40.21 -35.57 12.88
C LYS A 169 -40.69 -35.93 14.28
N GLN A 170 -41.21 -34.98 15.05
CA GLN A 170 -41.78 -35.23 16.37
C GLN A 170 -43.16 -35.89 16.31
N ALA A 171 -43.99 -35.52 15.33
CA ALA A 171 -45.28 -36.17 15.07
C ALA A 171 -45.09 -37.60 14.58
N ALA A 172 -44.16 -37.84 13.65
CA ALA A 172 -43.78 -39.19 13.21
C ALA A 172 -43.25 -40.06 14.37
N LYS A 173 -42.60 -39.45 15.38
CA LYS A 173 -42.19 -40.14 16.62
C LYS A 173 -43.35 -40.42 17.59
N LYS A 174 -44.48 -39.71 17.50
CA LYS A 174 -45.65 -39.86 18.38
C LYS A 174 -46.72 -40.81 17.81
N VAL A 175 -46.79 -40.98 16.49
CA VAL A 175 -47.78 -41.87 15.81
C VAL A 175 -47.26 -43.32 15.70
N VAL A 176 -46.20 -43.68 16.44
CA VAL A 176 -45.84 -45.08 16.68
C VAL A 176 -46.40 -45.49 18.04
N PRO A 177 -47.59 -46.11 18.12
CA PRO A 177 -48.09 -46.67 19.37
C PRO A 177 -47.32 -47.96 19.71
N VAL A 178 -46.79 -47.95 20.92
CA VAL A 178 -46.31 -49.03 21.80
C VAL A 178 -46.66 -50.47 21.37
N LYS A 179 -45.63 -51.31 21.16
CA LYS A 179 -45.56 -52.68 21.70
C LYS A 179 -44.44 -52.68 22.76
N GLY A 180 -44.80 -52.92 24.02
CA GLY A 180 -43.88 -53.09 25.16
C GLY A 180 -43.21 -54.48 25.20
N PRO A 181 -42.51 -54.90 26.29
CA PRO A 181 -42.66 -54.42 27.67
C PRO A 181 -41.37 -54.25 28.53
N THR A 182 -41.56 -53.53 29.65
CA THR A 182 -40.98 -53.61 31.02
C THR A 182 -39.58 -54.17 31.33
N LYS A 183 -38.76 -53.38 32.07
CA LYS A 183 -38.41 -53.60 33.51
C LYS A 183 -37.52 -52.46 34.08
N ALA A 184 -37.86 -52.04 35.31
CA ALA A 184 -37.06 -51.24 36.25
C ALA A 184 -35.79 -52.02 36.70
N ALA A 185 -34.71 -51.50 37.30
CA ALA A 185 -34.48 -50.41 38.26
C ALA A 185 -32.92 -50.15 38.37
N PRO A 186 -32.37 -49.29 39.26
CA PRO A 186 -31.23 -48.38 38.96
C PRO A 186 -29.93 -48.56 39.80
N LYS A 187 -28.95 -47.66 39.55
CA LYS A 187 -27.67 -47.30 40.26
C LYS A 187 -26.43 -47.71 39.43
N GLN A 188 -25.39 -46.88 39.24
CA GLN A 188 -24.62 -46.12 40.23
C GLN A 188 -24.03 -44.79 39.71
N LYS A 189 -23.77 -43.90 40.67
CA LYS A 189 -23.11 -42.60 40.56
C LYS A 189 -21.58 -42.80 40.48
N ILE A 190 -20.91 -42.12 39.55
CA ILE A 190 -19.50 -41.75 39.72
C ILE A 190 -19.36 -40.25 39.47
N ALA A 191 -18.74 -39.60 40.43
CA ALA A 191 -18.56 -38.16 40.54
C ALA A 191 -17.57 -37.62 39.50
N LYS A 192 -17.75 -36.34 39.19
CA LYS A 192 -16.89 -35.47 38.37
C LYS A 192 -15.44 -35.48 38.86
N PRO A 193 -14.48 -35.19 37.97
CA PRO A 193 -13.64 -34.04 38.28
C PRO A 193 -13.76 -32.93 37.22
N VAL A 194 -14.05 -31.74 37.73
CA VAL A 194 -14.06 -30.45 37.05
C VAL A 194 -12.66 -30.14 36.53
N LYS A 195 -12.49 -29.94 35.22
CA LYS A 195 -11.33 -29.22 34.68
C LYS A 195 -11.75 -27.78 34.44
N MET A 196 -11.19 -26.89 35.26
CA MET A 196 -11.44 -25.46 35.21
C MET A 196 -11.01 -24.87 33.87
N GLN A 197 -11.82 -23.94 33.39
CA GLN A 197 -11.53 -23.08 32.24
C GLN A 197 -10.40 -22.11 32.60
N ALA A 198 -9.45 -21.94 31.69
CA ALA A 198 -8.41 -20.92 31.80
C ALA A 198 -9.00 -19.51 31.68
N PRO A 199 -8.65 -18.55 32.54
CA PRO A 199 -9.13 -17.19 32.43
C PRO A 199 -8.48 -16.46 31.25
N ARG A 200 -9.32 -15.88 30.39
CA ARG A 200 -8.95 -14.90 29.37
C ARG A 200 -8.42 -13.64 30.05
N VAL A 201 -7.15 -13.32 29.84
CA VAL A 201 -6.61 -12.00 30.13
C VAL A 201 -6.96 -11.09 28.95
N GLY A 202 -7.86 -10.15 29.22
CA GLY A 202 -8.22 -9.06 28.32
C GLY A 202 -7.06 -8.06 28.17
N GLY A 203 -7.03 -7.41 27.01
CA GLY A 203 -6.10 -6.33 26.74
C GLY A 203 -6.47 -5.04 27.47
N LYS A 204 -5.43 -4.34 27.96
CA LYS A 204 -5.13 -2.92 27.68
C LYS A 204 -3.91 -2.51 28.50
N ARG A 205 -2.80 -2.29 27.82
CA ARG A 205 -1.87 -1.16 28.00
C ARG A 205 -0.90 -1.16 26.83
#